data_AF-A0A193QFA5-F1
#
_entry.id   AF-A0A193QFA5-F1
#
_cell.length_a   1.000
_cell.length_b   1.000
_cell.length_c   1.000
_cell.angle_alpha   90.00
_cell.angle_beta   90.00
_cell.angle_gamma   90.00
#
_symmetry.space_group_name_H-M   'P 1'
#
loop_
_entity.id
_entity.type
_entity.pdbx_description
1 polymer ?
#
loop_
_entity_poly.entity_id
_entity_poly.type
_entity_poly.pdbx_seq_one_letter_code
_entity_poly.pdbx_strand_id
1 'polypeptide(L)' 'MSIGALSPEAYESLAQAMNGLGGFSNSGEGSEDPARYRTDKVSRIKQVASGRFGVTPAYLVNADVIQIKVAQGAKPG' A
#
# COMPACT_ATOMS: atom_id res chain seq x y z
N MET A 1 5.26 -0.19 3.16
CA MET A 1 6.23 -1.32 2.94
C MET A 1 5.48 -2.41 2.21
N SER A 2 6.10 -3.18 1.30
CA SER A 2 5.37 -4.13 0.43
C SER A 2 4.97 -5.43 1.13
N ILE A 3 3.88 -6.08 0.66
CA ILE A 3 3.37 -7.36 1.17
C ILE A 3 4.30 -8.56 0.91
N GLY A 4 5.35 -8.39 0.09
CA GLY A 4 6.42 -9.38 -0.05
C GLY A 4 7.62 -9.16 0.88
N ALA A 5 7.69 -7.99 1.55
CA ALA A 5 8.77 -7.66 2.49
C ALA A 5 8.32 -7.73 3.96
N LEU A 6 7.02 -7.56 4.19
CA LEU A 6 6.36 -7.81 5.47
C LEU A 6 5.51 -9.08 5.35
N SER A 7 5.24 -9.74 6.47
CA SER A 7 4.19 -10.75 6.49
C SER A 7 2.81 -10.10 6.27
N PRO A 8 1.80 -10.86 5.79
CA PRO A 8 0.44 -10.35 5.65
C PRO A 8 -0.12 -9.78 6.96
N GLU A 9 0.15 -10.43 8.08
CA GLU A 9 -0.32 -10.00 9.41
C GLU A 9 0.29 -8.66 9.81
N ALA A 10 1.58 -8.46 9.59
CA ALA A 10 2.26 -7.20 9.89
C ALA A 10 1.77 -6.07 8.98
N TYR A 11 1.56 -6.37 7.70
CA TYR A 11 1.06 -5.40 6.73
C TYR A 11 -0.36 -4.95 7.09
N GLU A 12 -1.27 -5.89 7.36
CA GLU A 12 -2.67 -5.60 7.71
C GLU A 12 -2.80 -4.91 9.06
N SER A 13 -2.00 -5.32 10.05
CA SER A 13 -2.01 -4.70 11.39
C SER A 13 -1.63 -3.22 11.31
N LEU A 14 -0.64 -2.88 10.48
CA LEU A 14 -0.27 -1.47 10.26
C LEU A 14 -1.40 -0.70 9.58
N ALA A 15 -2.05 -1.27 8.57
CA ALA A 15 -3.17 -0.61 7.89
C ALA A 15 -4.33 -0.36 8.85
N GLN A 16 -4.70 -1.37 9.62
CA GLN A 16 -5.78 -1.30 10.61
C GLN A 16 -5.49 -0.27 11.70
N ALA A 17 -4.27 -0.28 12.26
CA ALA A 17 -3.87 0.69 13.28
C ALA A 17 -3.93 2.13 12.74
N MET A 18 -3.40 2.38 11.55
CA MET A 18 -3.41 3.72 10.96
C MET A 18 -4.83 4.20 10.67
N ASN A 19 -5.68 3.34 10.11
CA ASN A 19 -7.07 3.69 9.84
C ASN A 19 -7.86 3.99 11.13
N GLY A 20 -7.63 3.21 12.19
CA GLY A 20 -8.23 3.46 13.51
C GLY A 20 -7.81 4.79 14.14
N LEU A 21 -6.57 5.25 13.87
CA LEU A 21 -6.06 6.55 14.33
C LEU A 21 -6.44 7.72 13.40
N GLY A 22 -7.15 7.46 12.29
CA GLY A 22 -7.40 8.45 11.24
C GLY A 22 -6.16 8.81 10.40
N GLY A 23 -5.04 8.12 10.63
CA GLY A 23 -3.81 8.23 9.86
C GLY A 23 -3.82 7.34 8.62
N PHE A 24 -2.76 7.43 7.81
CA PHE A 24 -2.67 6.74 6.52
C PHE A 24 -1.55 5.72 6.53
N SER A 25 -1.85 4.50 6.11
CA SER A 25 -0.84 3.50 5.75
C SER A 25 -0.61 3.48 4.23
N ASN A 26 0.53 2.91 3.81
CA ASN A 26 0.95 2.87 2.42
C ASN A 26 1.23 1.44 1.96
N SER A 27 0.71 1.09 0.78
CA SER A 27 0.79 -0.26 0.25
C SER A 27 2.20 -0.76 -0.09
N GLY A 28 3.15 0.16 -0.27
CA GLY A 28 4.44 -0.15 -0.86
C GLY A 28 4.34 -0.70 -2.28
N GLU A 29 5.43 -1.30 -2.76
CA GLU A 29 5.59 -1.73 -4.17
C GLU A 29 4.79 -2.97 -4.57
N GLY A 30 4.27 -3.72 -3.60
CA GLY A 30 3.74 -5.07 -3.81
C GLY A 30 2.25 -5.16 -4.12
N SER A 31 1.59 -4.04 -4.43
CA SER A 31 0.13 -3.94 -4.52
C SER A 31 -0.58 -4.30 -3.20
N GLU A 32 -1.87 -4.61 -3.29
CA GLU A 32 -2.75 -4.93 -2.20
C GLU A 32 -3.85 -5.89 -2.67
N ASP A 33 -4.18 -6.89 -1.84
CA ASP A 33 -5.26 -7.83 -2.08
C ASP A 33 -6.63 -7.10 -2.19
N PRO A 34 -7.39 -7.29 -3.27
CA PRO A 34 -8.73 -6.72 -3.43
C PRO A 34 -9.72 -7.05 -2.29
N ALA A 35 -9.54 -8.17 -1.58
CA ALA A 35 -10.36 -8.53 -0.43
C ALA A 35 -10.28 -7.50 0.72
N ARG A 36 -9.22 -6.69 0.75
CA ARG A 36 -9.02 -5.63 1.75
C ARG A 36 -9.71 -4.33 1.39
N TYR A 37 -10.16 -4.16 0.15
CA TYR A 37 -10.86 -2.95 -0.26
C TYR A 37 -12.17 -2.81 0.51
N ARG A 38 -12.47 -1.58 0.96
CA ARG A 38 -13.65 -1.27 1.80
C ARG A 38 -13.66 -1.97 3.17
N THR A 39 -12.49 -2.36 3.67
CA THR A 39 -12.30 -2.82 5.06
C THR A 39 -11.42 -1.83 5.82
N ASP A 40 -11.35 -1.97 7.14
CA ASP A 40 -10.41 -1.23 7.98
C ASP A 40 -8.95 -1.63 7.74
N LYS A 41 -8.69 -2.67 6.94
CA LYS A 41 -7.35 -3.11 6.55
C LYS A 41 -6.86 -2.49 5.24
N VAL A 42 -7.60 -1.58 4.61
CA VAL A 42 -7.16 -0.96 3.34
C VAL A 42 -5.98 0.00 3.57
N SER A 43 -4.96 0.00 2.71
CA SER A 43 -3.97 1.08 2.72
C SER A 43 -4.47 2.28 1.92
N ARG A 44 -4.62 3.44 2.58
CA ARG A 44 -5.16 4.66 1.95
C ARG A 44 -4.21 5.29 0.94
N ILE A 45 -2.90 5.06 1.10
CA ILE A 45 -1.90 5.42 0.09
C ILE A 45 -1.58 4.19 -0.77
N LYS A 46 -1.76 4.34 -2.08
CA LYS A 46 -1.39 3.34 -3.09
C LYS A 46 -0.13 3.80 -3.81
N GLN A 47 0.89 2.94 -3.86
CA GLN A 47 2.17 3.27 -4.44
C GLN A 47 2.32 2.70 -5.85
N VAL A 48 2.76 3.53 -6.78
CA VAL A 48 3.12 3.15 -8.14
C VAL A 48 4.64 3.24 -8.28
N ALA A 49 5.30 2.08 -8.32
CA ALA A 49 6.75 1.94 -8.51
C ALA A 49 7.08 1.37 -9.88
N SER A 50 8.35 1.40 -10.29
CA SER A 50 8.83 1.01 -11.63
C SER A 50 8.24 -0.30 -12.16
N GLY A 51 8.22 -1.37 -11.35
CA GLY A 51 7.70 -2.68 -11.75
C GLY A 51 6.17 -2.77 -11.92
N ARG A 52 5.41 -1.77 -11.46
CA ARG A 52 3.93 -1.71 -11.55
C ARG A 52 3.23 -2.98 -11.04
N PHE A 53 3.84 -3.72 -10.11
CA PHE A 53 3.27 -4.95 -9.58
C PHE A 53 1.88 -4.70 -9.01
N GLY A 54 0.90 -5.48 -9.49
CA GLY A 54 -0.51 -5.42 -9.11
C GLY A 54 -1.17 -4.03 -9.27
N VAL A 55 -0.61 -3.12 -10.07
CA VAL A 55 -1.25 -1.85 -10.39
C VAL A 55 -2.35 -2.10 -11.40
N THR A 56 -3.59 -1.94 -10.97
CA THR A 56 -4.80 -2.10 -11.78
C THR A 56 -5.72 -0.89 -11.59
N PRO A 57 -6.71 -0.67 -12.48
CA PRO A 57 -7.72 0.37 -12.24
C PRO A 57 -8.40 0.20 -10.88
N ALA A 58 -8.78 -1.03 -10.51
CA ALA A 58 -9.39 -1.33 -9.22
C ALA A 58 -8.48 -0.95 -8.04
N TYR A 59 -7.18 -1.21 -8.15
CA TYR A 59 -6.20 -0.80 -7.14
C TYR A 59 -6.12 0.72 -6.99
N LEU A 60 -6.07 1.46 -8.11
CA LEU A 60 -5.93 2.93 -8.13
C LEU A 60 -7.17 3.65 -7.61
N VAL A 61 -8.38 3.18 -7.95
CA VAL A 61 -9.64 3.81 -7.48
C VAL A 61 -9.92 3.58 -5.99
N ASN A 62 -9.20 2.65 -5.35
CA ASN A 62 -9.27 2.40 -3.91
C ASN A 62 -8.17 3.15 -3.12
N ALA A 63 -7.58 4.20 -3.71
CA ALA A 63 -6.60 5.07 -3.08
C ALA A 63 -7.23 6.42 -2.68
N ASP A 64 -6.85 6.95 -1.53
CA ASP A 64 -7.04 8.38 -1.23
C ASP A 64 -5.86 9.20 -1.78
N VAL A 65 -4.67 8.60 -1.78
CA VAL A 65 -3.44 9.21 -2.29
C VAL A 65 -2.70 8.21 -3.14
N ILE A 66 -2.24 8.66 -4.31
CA ILE A 66 -1.34 7.89 -5.16
C ILE A 66 0.08 8.42 -4.99
N GLN A 67 0.99 7.55 -4.56
CA GLN A 67 2.41 7.87 -4.46
C GLN A 67 3.17 7.34 -5.67
N ILE A 68 3.74 8.23 -6.47
CA ILE A 68 4.72 7.84 -7.49
C ILE A 68 6.06 7.63 -6.80
N LYS A 69 6.51 6.37 -6.73
CA LYS A 69 7.81 6.06 -6.16
C LYS A 69 8.89 6.14 -7.23
N VAL A 70 9.71 7.18 -7.14
CA VAL A 70 10.89 7.37 -7.99
C VAL A 70 12.08 6.61 -7.42
N ALA A 71 12.32 6.70 -6.11
CA ALA A 71 13.45 6.08 -5.43
C ALA A 71 13.13 5.78 -3.95
N GLN A 72 14.06 5.13 -3.23
CA GLN A 72 14.04 5.02 -1.77
C GLN A 72 15.41 5.29 -1.17
N GLY A 73 15.48 5.85 0.04
CA GLY A 73 16.75 6.22 0.67
C GLY A 73 17.73 5.06 0.87
N ALA A 74 17.23 3.84 1.10
CA ALA A 74 18.10 2.67 1.30
C ALA A 74 18.82 2.19 0.02
N LYS A 75 18.27 2.51 -1.17
CA LYS A 75 18.84 2.20 -2.49
C LYS A 75 18.27 3.22 -3.50
N PRO A 76 18.92 4.39 -3.66
CA PRO A 76 18.35 5.50 -4.41
C PRO A 76 18.53 5.40 -5.93
N GLY A 77 19.43 4.53 -6.40
CA GLY A 77 19.73 4.33 -7.82
C GLY A 77 18.68 3.50 -8.56
#